data_AF-A0A1F1L3R2-F1
#
_entry.id   AF-A0A1F1L3R2-F1
#
_cell.length_a   1.000
_cell.length_b   1.000
_cell.length_c   1.000
_cell.angle_alpha   90.00
_cell.angle_beta   90.00
_cell.angle_gamma   90.00
#
_symmetry.space_group_name_H-M   'P 1'
#
loop_
_entity.id
_entity.type
_entity.pdbx_description
1 polymer ?
#
loop_
_entity_poly.entity_id
_entity_poly.type
_entity_poly.pdbx_seq_one_letter_code
_entity_poly.pdbx_strand_id
1 'polypeptide(L)'
;MFLILVLILISLGLLLKKEHIVRKKYTQESGISYDNAFKDKGMYGEYLTFRELEKIKGNHRIITNVYLPCDNGKTTEIDLIYIHESGIYVIESKNYSGWIFGNENDRYWTQVFKNKRKEKFYNPIKQNATHIKSLINVCAIENEFVRSIIVFSKRCTLKNITVHSHNVSVINRNDLVENIKYHIGKSSIKLSEDRINVLYYVLRNYSNVDESVKEAHVENINNYKNRGKSSTNKSTYNKQDDNESNKADYVEYNFKTTYTDFSNNDDNHENTIEKEQQVFSASLEEELKKYRLNKSKELGIKPYMIFSNKEMNDIILIKPMDINALCKINGFGDVKCSKYGEDIVRIVGGCL
;
A
#
# COMPACT_ATOMS: atom_id res chain seq x y z
N MET A 1 -15.80 17.42 -44.15
CA MET A 1 -16.68 16.75 -43.18
C MET A 1 -16.26 15.30 -42.91
N PHE A 2 -16.10 14.45 -43.93
CA PHE A 2 -15.68 13.05 -43.78
C PHE A 2 -14.33 12.86 -43.04
N LEU A 3 -13.29 13.61 -43.43
CA LEU A 3 -11.97 13.52 -42.77
C LEU A 3 -12.02 13.90 -41.28
N ILE A 4 -12.81 14.92 -40.92
CA ILE A 4 -12.99 15.35 -39.52
C ILE A 4 -13.69 14.23 -38.72
N LEU A 5 -14.71 13.60 -39.29
CA LEU A 5 -15.40 12.47 -38.65
C LEU A 5 -14.45 11.29 -38.42
N VAL A 6 -13.60 10.96 -39.40
CA VAL A 6 -12.58 9.91 -39.26
C VAL A 6 -11.60 10.24 -38.14
N LEU A 7 -11.10 11.48 -38.07
CA LEU A 7 -10.20 11.91 -36.99
C LEU A 7 -10.86 11.84 -35.60
N ILE A 8 -12.14 12.22 -35.49
CA ILE A 8 -12.90 12.10 -34.24
C ILE A 8 -13.03 10.63 -33.81
N LEU A 9 -13.35 9.73 -34.75
CA LEU A 9 -13.47 8.29 -34.46
C LEU A 9 -12.14 7.67 -34.04
N ILE A 10 -11.03 8.03 -34.70
CA ILE A 10 -9.69 7.59 -34.31
C ILE A 10 -9.36 8.10 -32.91
N SER A 11 -9.56 9.40 -32.64
CA SER A 11 -9.32 9.98 -31.32
C SER A 11 -10.15 9.30 -30.22
N LEU A 12 -11.43 9.01 -30.50
CA LEU A 12 -12.31 8.29 -29.58
C LEU A 12 -11.80 6.87 -29.33
N GLY A 13 -11.39 6.14 -30.37
CA GLY A 13 -10.80 4.81 -30.26
C GLY A 13 -9.53 4.79 -29.39
N LEU A 14 -8.66 5.78 -29.56
CA LEU A 14 -7.46 5.93 -28.73
C LEU A 14 -7.79 6.22 -27.26
N LEU A 15 -8.78 7.08 -27.00
CA LEU A 15 -9.26 7.38 -25.64
C LEU A 15 -9.83 6.14 -24.96
N LEU A 16 -10.66 5.36 -25.66
CA LEU A 16 -11.23 4.12 -25.15
C LEU A 16 -10.15 3.07 -24.86
N LYS A 17 -9.15 2.93 -25.74
CA LYS A 17 -8.01 2.03 -25.53
C LYS A 17 -7.22 2.43 -24.27
N LYS A 18 -6.95 3.73 -24.09
CA LYS A 18 -6.24 4.23 -22.89
C LYS A 18 -7.02 3.94 -21.62
N GLU A 19 -8.32 4.23 -21.62
CA GLU A 19 -9.20 3.93 -20.49
C GLU A 19 -9.26 2.42 -20.18
N HIS A 20 -9.33 1.56 -21.21
CA HIS A 20 -9.31 0.11 -21.04
C HIS A 20 -8.01 -0.39 -20.39
N ILE A 21 -6.85 0.14 -20.81
CA ILE A 21 -5.55 -0.20 -20.20
C ILE A 21 -5.54 0.16 -18.71
N VAL A 22 -6.00 1.36 -18.36
CA VAL A 22 -6.04 1.81 -16.95
C VAL A 22 -6.97 0.93 -16.11
N ARG A 23 -8.13 0.54 -16.64
CA ARG A 23 -9.04 -0.40 -15.96
C ARG A 23 -8.40 -1.76 -15.71
N LYS A 24 -7.63 -2.27 -16.69
CA LYS A 24 -6.92 -3.54 -16.57
C LYS A 24 -5.85 -3.47 -15.47
N LYS A 25 -5.02 -2.42 -15.47
CA LYS A 25 -4.02 -2.18 -14.42
C LYS A 25 -4.66 -2.07 -13.03
N TYR A 26 -5.72 -1.27 -12.90
CA TYR A 26 -6.46 -1.16 -11.65
C TYR A 26 -6.95 -2.53 -11.14
N THR A 27 -7.50 -3.35 -12.04
CA THR A 27 -7.97 -4.71 -11.68
C THR A 27 -6.82 -5.59 -11.21
N GLN A 28 -5.65 -5.50 -11.86
CA GLN A 28 -4.45 -6.26 -11.48
C GLN A 28 -3.94 -5.84 -10.10
N GLU A 29 -3.90 -4.53 -9.82
CA GLU A 29 -3.38 -4.03 -8.55
C GLU A 29 -4.35 -4.26 -7.39
N SER A 30 -5.63 -3.94 -7.58
CA SER A 30 -6.64 -3.98 -6.52
C SER A 30 -7.31 -5.33 -6.30
N GLY A 31 -7.19 -6.25 -7.26
CA GLY A 31 -7.98 -7.49 -7.28
C GLY A 31 -9.48 -7.27 -7.50
N ILE A 32 -9.92 -6.02 -7.75
CA ILE A 32 -11.32 -5.63 -7.92
C ILE A 32 -11.57 -5.29 -9.39
N SER A 33 -12.57 -5.92 -10.00
CA SER A 33 -12.98 -5.59 -11.37
C SER A 33 -13.53 -4.16 -11.44
N TYR A 34 -13.30 -3.48 -12.57
CA TYR A 34 -13.86 -2.14 -12.80
C TYR A 34 -15.38 -2.09 -12.56
N ASP A 35 -16.13 -3.10 -12.99
CA ASP A 35 -17.59 -3.12 -12.84
C ASP A 35 -18.03 -3.21 -11.37
N ASN A 36 -17.28 -3.95 -10.54
CA ASN A 36 -17.51 -4.00 -9.10
C ASN A 36 -17.16 -2.66 -8.46
N ALA A 37 -16.00 -2.11 -8.81
CA ALA A 37 -15.59 -0.79 -8.33
C ALA A 37 -16.61 0.29 -8.72
N PHE A 38 -17.17 0.26 -9.93
CA PHE A 38 -18.16 1.23 -10.41
C PHE A 38 -19.48 1.18 -9.63
N LYS A 39 -19.87 0.01 -9.11
CA LYS A 39 -21.09 -0.17 -8.31
C LYS A 39 -20.93 0.31 -6.87
N ASP A 40 -19.72 0.26 -6.32
CA ASP A 40 -19.43 0.77 -4.98
C ASP A 40 -18.88 2.21 -5.02
N LYS A 41 -19.51 3.12 -4.26
CA LYS A 41 -19.08 4.52 -4.30
C LYS A 41 -17.67 4.70 -3.75
N GLY A 42 -17.28 3.98 -2.71
CA GLY A 42 -15.94 4.06 -2.12
C GLY A 42 -14.88 3.64 -3.12
N MET A 43 -15.01 2.41 -3.63
CA MET A 43 -14.09 1.80 -4.60
C MET A 43 -14.02 2.60 -5.91
N TYR A 44 -15.15 3.12 -6.40
CA TYR A 44 -15.11 4.00 -7.58
C TYR A 44 -14.32 5.28 -7.30
N GLY A 45 -14.36 5.76 -6.05
CA GLY A 45 -13.51 6.85 -5.59
C GLY A 45 -12.03 6.54 -5.73
N GLU A 46 -11.58 5.37 -5.27
CA GLU A 46 -10.20 4.92 -5.39
C GLU A 46 -9.78 4.72 -6.85
N TYR A 47 -10.61 4.05 -7.68
CA TYR A 47 -10.37 3.90 -9.12
C TYR A 47 -10.15 5.26 -9.80
N LEU A 48 -11.00 6.25 -9.50
CA LEU A 48 -10.85 7.57 -10.08
C LEU A 48 -9.54 8.24 -9.66
N THR A 49 -9.06 8.00 -8.43
CA THR A 49 -7.75 8.49 -7.95
C THR A 49 -6.61 7.78 -8.68
N PHE A 50 -6.64 6.44 -8.75
CA PHE A 50 -5.70 5.62 -9.52
C PHE A 50 -5.57 6.09 -10.97
N ARG A 51 -6.71 6.34 -11.63
CA ARG A 51 -6.76 6.80 -13.02
C ARG A 51 -6.12 8.17 -13.23
N GLU A 52 -6.19 9.07 -12.24
CA GLU A 52 -5.50 10.36 -12.35
C GLU A 52 -3.97 10.20 -12.20
N LEU A 53 -3.51 9.31 -11.31
CA LEU A 53 -2.08 9.02 -11.13
C LEU A 53 -1.43 8.42 -12.39
N GLU A 54 -2.13 7.52 -13.08
CA GLU A 54 -1.68 6.92 -14.36
C GLU A 54 -1.45 7.95 -15.50
N LYS A 55 -1.86 9.21 -15.31
CA LYS A 55 -1.58 10.29 -16.27
C LYS A 55 -0.22 10.95 -16.05
N ILE A 56 0.41 10.71 -14.91
CA ILE A 56 1.69 11.29 -14.52
C ILE A 56 2.81 10.50 -15.24
N LYS A 57 3.73 11.24 -15.85
CA LYS A 57 4.90 10.67 -16.55
C LYS A 57 6.03 10.39 -15.55
N GLY A 58 6.98 9.55 -15.95
CA GLY A 58 8.11 9.13 -15.12
C GLY A 58 7.96 7.67 -14.69
N ASN A 59 9.06 7.08 -14.22
CA ASN A 59 9.04 5.71 -13.75
C ASN A 59 8.23 5.61 -12.45
N HIS A 60 7.21 4.74 -12.45
CA HIS A 60 6.34 4.57 -11.30
C HIS A 60 5.67 3.20 -11.19
N ARG A 61 5.17 2.94 -9.99
CA ARG A 61 4.27 1.84 -9.65
C ARG A 61 3.15 2.36 -8.75
N ILE A 62 1.98 1.75 -8.86
CA ILE A 62 0.82 2.05 -8.00
C ILE A 62 0.40 0.74 -7.35
N ILE A 63 0.20 0.77 -6.04
CA ILE A 63 -0.25 -0.38 -5.26
C ILE A 63 -1.49 0.05 -4.50
N THR A 64 -2.49 -0.81 -4.43
CA THR A 64 -3.76 -0.54 -3.76
C THR A 64 -4.05 -1.58 -2.69
N ASN A 65 -4.86 -1.23 -1.69
CA ASN A 65 -5.33 -2.14 -0.65
C ASN A 65 -4.18 -2.84 0.09
N VAL A 66 -3.23 -2.04 0.61
CA VAL A 66 -2.03 -2.55 1.29
C VAL A 66 -2.27 -2.60 2.79
N TYR A 67 -2.19 -3.79 3.39
CA TYR A 67 -2.43 -4.04 4.81
C TYR A 67 -1.09 -4.22 5.54
N LEU A 68 -0.59 -3.17 6.17
CA LEU A 68 0.69 -3.19 6.87
C LEU A 68 0.51 -3.45 8.37
N PRO A 69 1.42 -4.20 9.00
CA PRO A 69 1.43 -4.37 10.45
C PRO A 69 1.83 -3.07 11.15
N CYS A 70 1.16 -2.78 12.26
CA CYS A 70 1.47 -1.69 13.18
C CYS A 70 2.19 -2.23 14.42
N ASP A 71 2.97 -1.39 15.09
CA ASP A 71 3.71 -1.75 16.32
C ASP A 71 2.81 -2.27 17.46
N ASN A 72 1.53 -1.91 17.45
CA ASN A 72 0.55 -2.35 18.44
C ASN A 72 -0.09 -3.72 18.14
N GLY A 73 0.47 -4.48 17.19
CA GLY A 73 -0.02 -5.80 16.78
C GLY A 73 -1.26 -5.77 15.90
N LYS A 74 -1.75 -4.59 15.50
CA LYS A 74 -2.87 -4.44 14.55
C LYS A 74 -2.37 -4.24 13.12
N THR A 75 -3.29 -4.13 12.18
CA THR A 75 -3.00 -3.76 10.79
C THR A 75 -3.58 -2.39 10.44
N THR A 76 -2.95 -1.74 9.48
CA THR A 76 -3.43 -0.52 8.85
C THR A 76 -3.60 -0.74 7.35
N GLU A 77 -4.71 -0.28 6.78
CA GLU A 77 -4.99 -0.38 5.35
C GLU A 77 -4.64 0.95 4.68
N ILE A 78 -3.84 0.88 3.63
CA ILE A 78 -3.48 2.03 2.78
C ILE A 78 -4.20 1.88 1.45
N ASP A 79 -5.08 2.84 1.14
CA ASP A 79 -5.90 2.82 -0.08
C ASP A 79 -5.02 2.75 -1.34
N LEU A 80 -4.09 3.71 -1.50
CA LEU A 80 -3.16 3.78 -2.61
C LEU A 80 -1.76 4.23 -2.17
N ILE A 81 -0.73 3.54 -2.65
CA ILE A 81 0.67 3.95 -2.59
C ILE A 81 1.14 4.21 -4.03
N TYR A 82 1.61 5.42 -4.28
CA TYR A 82 2.21 5.81 -5.55
C TYR A 82 3.73 5.95 -5.38
N ILE A 83 4.47 5.00 -5.92
CA ILE A 83 5.94 4.98 -5.90
C ILE A 83 6.40 5.58 -7.22
N HIS A 84 7.07 6.72 -7.18
CA HIS A 84 7.58 7.42 -8.36
C HIS A 84 9.08 7.69 -8.18
N GLU A 85 9.81 7.87 -9.28
CA GLU A 85 11.25 8.22 -9.24
C GLU A 85 11.56 9.43 -8.34
N SER A 86 10.61 10.33 -8.12
CA SER A 86 10.79 11.50 -7.24
C SER A 86 10.44 11.28 -5.76
N GLY A 87 10.02 10.07 -5.36
CA GLY A 87 9.60 9.75 -4.00
C GLY A 87 8.32 8.92 -3.93
N ILE A 88 7.86 8.68 -2.70
CA ILE A 88 6.71 7.83 -2.39
C ILE A 88 5.57 8.71 -1.88
N TYR A 89 4.39 8.55 -2.46
CA TYR A 89 3.20 9.31 -2.11
C TYR A 89 2.16 8.34 -1.54
N VAL A 90 1.83 8.51 -0.26
CA VAL A 90 0.81 7.72 0.43
C VAL A 90 -0.50 8.49 0.35
N ILE A 91 -1.48 7.91 -0.34
CA ILE A 91 -2.69 8.62 -0.76
C ILE A 91 -3.89 8.07 0.01
N GLU A 92 -4.52 8.94 0.80
CA GLU A 92 -5.78 8.67 1.51
C GLU A 92 -6.95 9.23 0.69
N SER A 93 -7.83 8.35 0.19
CA SER A 93 -8.89 8.73 -0.76
C SER A 93 -10.25 8.87 -0.07
N LYS A 94 -10.67 10.10 0.23
CA LYS A 94 -11.98 10.37 0.86
C LYS A 94 -13.05 10.70 -0.18
N ASN A 95 -13.93 9.75 -0.48
CA ASN A 95 -15.05 9.97 -1.39
C ASN A 95 -16.27 10.69 -0.74
N TYR A 96 -16.02 11.85 -0.13
CA TYR A 96 -17.04 12.67 0.55
C TYR A 96 -17.68 13.73 -0.34
N SER A 97 -18.74 14.36 0.17
CA SER A 97 -19.47 15.46 -0.49
C SER A 97 -19.84 16.57 0.50
N GLY A 98 -20.30 17.72 0.02
CA GLY A 98 -20.65 18.85 0.89
C GLY A 98 -19.44 19.64 1.34
N TRP A 99 -19.48 20.30 2.49
CA TRP A 99 -18.36 21.09 2.99
C TRP A 99 -17.53 20.31 4.00
N ILE A 100 -16.21 20.44 3.90
CA ILE A 100 -15.27 19.81 4.82
C ILE A 100 -14.52 20.88 5.60
N PHE A 101 -14.43 20.67 6.91
CA PHE A 101 -13.75 21.52 7.88
C PHE A 101 -12.85 20.65 8.75
N GLY A 102 -11.66 21.14 9.06
CA GLY A 102 -10.74 20.42 9.94
C GLY A 102 -9.41 21.11 10.11
N ASN A 103 -8.81 20.92 11.28
CA ASN A 103 -7.42 21.27 11.56
C ASN A 103 -6.58 19.99 11.68
N GLU A 104 -5.34 20.02 11.21
CA GLU A 104 -4.40 18.91 11.34
C GLU A 104 -4.25 18.37 12.78
N ASN A 105 -4.33 19.26 13.77
CA ASN A 105 -4.19 18.92 15.18
C ASN A 105 -5.45 18.26 15.76
N ASP A 106 -6.63 18.48 15.16
CA ASP A 106 -7.89 17.92 15.63
C ASP A 106 -7.93 16.41 15.48
N ARG A 107 -8.54 15.71 16.45
CA ARG A 107 -8.78 14.26 16.35
C ARG A 107 -9.80 13.90 15.28
N TYR A 108 -10.81 14.75 15.09
CA TYR A 108 -11.92 14.52 14.17
C TYR A 108 -12.18 15.75 13.32
N TRP A 109 -12.47 15.54 12.05
CA TRP A 109 -12.92 16.57 11.11
C TRP A 109 -14.43 16.52 10.96
N THR A 110 -14.99 17.57 10.37
CA THR A 110 -16.44 17.71 10.20
C THR A 110 -16.82 17.83 8.73
N GLN A 111 -17.75 17.00 8.31
CA GLN A 111 -18.47 17.10 7.05
C GLN A 111 -19.83 17.76 7.28
N VAL A 112 -20.20 18.71 6.43
CA VAL A 112 -21.52 19.37 6.44
C VAL A 112 -22.22 19.13 5.11
N PHE A 113 -23.38 18.48 5.15
CA PHE A 113 -24.19 18.19 3.97
C PHE A 113 -25.06 19.39 3.56
N LYS A 114 -25.63 19.34 2.35
CA LYS A 114 -26.53 20.39 1.83
C LYS A 114 -27.72 20.66 2.76
N ASN A 115 -28.23 19.63 3.44
CA ASN A 115 -29.30 19.73 4.44
C ASN A 115 -28.81 20.21 5.82
N LYS A 116 -27.60 20.77 5.90
CA LYS A 116 -26.94 21.27 7.13
C LYS A 116 -26.63 20.22 8.19
N ARG A 117 -26.93 18.93 7.93
CA ARG A 117 -26.52 17.82 8.79
C ARG A 117 -24.99 17.81 8.90
N LYS A 118 -24.48 17.62 10.11
CA LYS A 118 -23.04 17.54 10.39
C LYS A 118 -22.68 16.10 10.77
N GLU A 119 -21.60 15.59 10.21
CA GLU A 119 -21.02 14.31 10.59
C GLU A 119 -19.54 14.50 10.91
N LYS A 120 -19.10 13.89 12.02
CA LYS A 120 -17.68 13.84 12.37
C LYS A 120 -17.06 12.57 11.80
N PHE A 121 -15.84 12.70 11.30
CA PHE A 121 -15.03 11.58 10.84
C PHE A 121 -13.61 11.73 11.35
N TYR A 122 -12.89 10.61 11.48
CA TYR A 122 -11.51 10.63 11.98
C TYR A 122 -10.62 11.46 11.05
N ASN A 123 -9.70 12.22 11.62
CA ASN A 123 -8.84 13.10 10.84
C ASN A 123 -7.98 12.27 9.84
N PRO A 124 -8.13 12.50 8.53
CA PRO A 124 -7.44 11.72 7.51
C PRO A 124 -5.93 11.96 7.50
N ILE A 125 -5.44 13.12 7.94
CA ILE A 125 -4.00 13.38 8.09
C ILE A 125 -3.41 12.44 9.16
N LYS A 126 -4.09 12.31 10.30
CA LYS A 126 -3.65 11.42 11.39
C LYS A 126 -3.76 9.94 11.00
N GLN A 127 -4.79 9.60 10.23
CA GLN A 127 -4.93 8.26 9.65
C GLN A 127 -3.72 7.95 8.75
N ASN A 128 -3.43 8.83 7.80
CA ASN A 128 -2.33 8.65 6.86
C ASN A 128 -0.94 8.71 7.51
N ALA A 129 -0.78 9.44 8.62
CA ALA A 129 0.44 9.39 9.41
C ALA A 129 0.71 7.99 10.01
N THR A 130 -0.35 7.26 10.40
CA THR A 130 -0.23 5.88 10.88
C THR A 130 0.15 4.93 9.74
N HIS A 131 -0.44 5.13 8.56
CA HIS A 131 -0.07 4.43 7.32
C HIS A 131 1.41 4.61 6.99
N ILE A 132 1.87 5.87 6.96
CA ILE A 132 3.25 6.24 6.66
C ILE A 132 4.23 5.64 7.67
N LYS A 133 3.91 5.68 8.97
CA LYS A 133 4.76 5.05 10.00
C LYS A 133 4.97 3.56 9.72
N SER A 134 3.88 2.85 9.41
CA SER A 134 3.92 1.40 9.12
C SER A 134 4.68 1.12 7.82
N LEU A 135 4.49 1.96 6.80
CA LEU A 135 5.23 1.90 5.53
C LEU A 135 6.74 2.06 5.72
N ILE A 136 7.15 3.07 6.48
CA ILE A 136 8.55 3.35 6.81
C ILE A 136 9.18 2.13 7.48
N ASN A 137 8.50 1.55 8.47
CA ASN A 137 9.00 0.38 9.19
C ASN A 137 9.15 -0.84 8.28
N VAL A 138 8.14 -1.14 7.45
CA VAL A 138 8.14 -2.31 6.56
C VAL A 138 9.18 -2.18 5.44
N CYS A 139 9.34 -0.99 4.88
CA CYS A 139 10.26 -0.76 3.75
C CYS A 139 11.67 -0.33 4.19
N ALA A 140 11.90 -0.07 5.48
CA ALA A 140 13.15 0.47 6.01
C ALA A 140 13.65 1.70 5.22
N ILE A 141 12.75 2.70 5.08
CA ILE A 141 13.01 3.95 4.34
C ILE A 141 12.88 5.16 5.26
N GLU A 142 13.50 6.27 4.89
CA GLU A 142 13.41 7.51 5.67
C GLU A 142 12.13 8.30 5.34
N ASN A 143 11.64 9.06 6.33
CA ASN A 143 10.42 9.86 6.19
C ASN A 143 10.53 10.95 5.10
N GLU A 144 11.74 11.41 4.79
CA GLU A 144 11.98 12.39 3.73
C GLU A 144 11.58 11.89 2.32
N PHE A 145 11.58 10.57 2.11
CA PHE A 145 11.13 9.96 0.86
C PHE A 145 9.62 9.95 0.70
N VAL A 146 8.87 10.26 1.77
CA VAL A 146 7.43 10.00 1.84
C VAL A 146 6.63 11.29 1.96
N ARG A 147 5.62 11.43 1.10
CA ARG A 147 4.64 12.52 1.14
C ARG A 147 3.24 11.99 1.43
N SER A 148 2.53 12.70 2.30
CA SER A 148 1.16 12.40 2.69
C SER A 148 0.18 13.20 1.84
N ILE A 149 -0.65 12.54 1.05
CA ILE A 149 -1.63 13.21 0.17
C ILE A 149 -3.04 12.78 0.56
N ILE A 150 -3.81 13.71 1.12
CA ILE A 150 -5.24 13.50 1.42
C ILE A 150 -6.06 14.02 0.24
N VAL A 151 -6.75 13.11 -0.44
CA VAL A 151 -7.51 13.42 -1.66
C VAL A 151 -8.99 13.34 -1.38
N PHE A 152 -9.68 14.47 -1.47
CA PHE A 152 -11.13 14.52 -1.39
C PHE A 152 -11.79 14.50 -2.78
N SER A 153 -12.98 13.91 -2.86
CA SER A 153 -13.76 13.88 -4.10
C SER A 153 -14.10 15.28 -4.63
N LYS A 154 -14.41 15.38 -5.92
CA LYS A 154 -14.88 16.62 -6.58
C LYS A 154 -16.24 17.12 -6.08
N ARG A 155 -16.94 16.32 -5.27
CA ARG A 155 -18.29 16.61 -4.75
C ARG A 155 -18.27 17.36 -3.42
N CYS A 156 -17.09 17.61 -2.86
CA CYS A 156 -16.95 18.40 -1.66
C CYS A 156 -16.16 19.70 -1.91
N THR A 157 -16.34 20.66 -1.00
CA THR A 157 -15.58 21.90 -0.94
C THR A 157 -14.81 21.91 0.37
N LEU A 158 -13.48 22.04 0.29
CA LEU A 158 -12.62 22.27 1.44
C LEU A 158 -12.79 23.74 1.86
N LYS A 159 -13.34 23.99 3.06
CA LYS A 159 -13.72 25.35 3.49
C LYS A 159 -12.71 26.00 4.44
N ASN A 160 -12.43 25.35 5.56
CA ASN A 160 -11.45 25.82 6.54
C ASN A 160 -10.58 24.61 6.91
N ILE A 161 -9.59 24.35 6.06
CA ILE A 161 -8.61 23.29 6.27
C ILE A 161 -7.30 23.96 6.67
N THR A 162 -6.79 23.59 7.84
CA THR A 162 -5.49 24.06 8.31
C THR A 162 -4.50 22.89 8.34
N VAL A 163 -3.41 23.05 7.60
CA VAL A 163 -2.29 22.09 7.53
C VAL A 163 -1.02 22.85 7.90
N HIS A 164 -0.26 22.30 8.83
CA HIS A 164 1.01 22.83 9.34
C HIS A 164 2.21 22.02 8.86
N SER A 165 2.02 20.72 8.58
CA SER A 165 3.09 19.83 8.11
C SER A 165 3.46 20.06 6.64
N HIS A 166 4.75 20.28 6.37
CA HIS A 166 5.29 20.59 5.03
C HIS A 166 5.20 19.42 4.03
N ASN A 167 5.16 18.18 4.51
CA ASN A 167 5.05 16.97 3.68
C ASN A 167 3.61 16.46 3.53
N VAL A 168 2.61 17.25 3.97
CA VAL A 168 1.19 16.92 3.87
C VAL A 168 0.50 17.83 2.87
N SER A 169 -0.31 17.26 1.97
CA SER A 169 -1.21 18.01 1.10
C SER A 169 -2.64 17.54 1.31
N VAL A 170 -3.59 18.47 1.43
CA VAL A 170 -5.03 18.19 1.50
C VAL A 170 -5.70 18.89 0.35
N ILE A 171 -6.20 18.12 -0.61
CA ILE A 171 -6.62 18.64 -1.92
C ILE A 171 -7.91 17.99 -2.40
N ASN A 172 -8.58 18.62 -3.36
CA ASN A 172 -9.59 17.95 -4.15
C ASN A 172 -8.93 17.15 -5.28
N ARG A 173 -9.56 16.06 -5.71
CA ARG A 173 -9.04 15.18 -6.78
C ARG A 173 -8.76 15.89 -8.11
N ASN A 174 -9.39 17.03 -8.39
CA ASN A 174 -9.07 17.84 -9.57
C ASN A 174 -7.62 18.33 -9.57
N ASP A 175 -7.05 18.54 -8.39
CA ASP A 175 -5.75 19.17 -8.21
C ASP A 175 -4.64 18.11 -8.00
N LEU A 176 -4.99 16.81 -7.99
CA LEU A 176 -4.07 15.72 -7.68
C LEU A 176 -2.85 15.68 -8.60
N VAL A 177 -3.09 15.73 -9.92
CA VAL A 177 -2.02 15.65 -10.91
C VAL A 177 -1.07 16.84 -10.80
N GLU A 178 -1.61 18.05 -10.69
CA GLU A 178 -0.79 19.26 -10.60
C GLU A 178 -0.07 19.39 -9.25
N ASN A 179 -0.70 18.94 -8.15
CA ASN A 179 -0.05 18.88 -6.85
C ASN A 179 1.14 17.90 -6.85
N ILE A 180 0.98 16.69 -7.41
CA ILE A 180 2.09 15.73 -7.49
C ILE A 180 3.19 16.25 -8.42
N LYS A 181 2.86 16.82 -9.59
CA LYS A 181 3.84 17.44 -10.48
C LYS A 181 4.63 18.57 -9.82
N TYR A 182 3.97 19.42 -9.03
CA TYR A 182 4.64 20.44 -8.24
C TYR A 182 5.68 19.82 -7.29
N HIS A 183 5.31 18.75 -6.58
CA HIS A 183 6.23 18.03 -5.70
C HIS A 183 7.35 17.30 -6.45
N ILE A 184 7.07 16.72 -7.62
CA ILE A 184 8.09 16.13 -8.51
C ILE A 184 9.13 17.19 -8.86
N GLY A 185 8.71 18.37 -9.32
CA GLY A 185 9.62 19.45 -9.72
C GLY A 185 10.41 20.08 -8.57
N LYS A 186 10.01 19.85 -7.31
CA LYS A 186 10.72 20.30 -6.10
C LYS A 186 11.56 19.21 -5.44
N SER A 187 11.40 17.95 -5.85
CA SER A 187 12.08 16.83 -5.21
C SER A 187 13.54 16.74 -5.66
N SER A 188 14.46 16.58 -4.71
CA SER A 188 15.84 16.17 -4.97
C SER A 188 16.00 14.66 -5.09
N ILE A 189 14.98 13.88 -4.72
CA ILE A 189 15.00 12.42 -4.73
C ILE A 189 14.98 11.91 -6.18
N LYS A 190 15.80 10.89 -6.44
CA LYS A 190 15.81 10.12 -7.69
C LYS A 190 15.97 8.64 -7.39
N LEU A 191 14.85 7.94 -7.21
CA LEU A 191 14.81 6.48 -7.08
C LEU A 191 15.08 5.85 -8.44
N SER A 192 15.99 4.87 -8.49
CA SER A 192 16.20 4.03 -9.67
C SER A 192 14.98 3.14 -9.93
N GLU A 193 14.84 2.64 -11.15
CA GLU A 193 13.79 1.69 -11.50
C GLU A 193 13.85 0.42 -10.62
N ASP A 194 15.05 -0.09 -10.33
CA ASP A 194 15.23 -1.23 -9.42
C ASP A 194 14.74 -0.92 -8.02
N ARG A 195 15.03 0.27 -7.50
CA ARG A 195 14.56 0.67 -6.17
C ARG A 195 13.03 0.76 -6.13
N ILE A 196 12.41 1.30 -7.19
CA ILE A 196 10.95 1.32 -7.34
C ILE A 196 10.40 -0.10 -7.36
N ASN A 197 11.01 -1.00 -8.13
CA ASN A 197 10.58 -2.40 -8.24
C ASN A 197 10.74 -3.16 -6.92
N VAL A 198 11.85 -2.99 -6.20
CA VAL A 198 12.05 -3.59 -4.86
C VAL A 198 10.96 -3.15 -3.89
N LEU A 199 10.71 -1.84 -3.78
CA LEU A 199 9.65 -1.31 -2.92
C LEU A 199 8.27 -1.86 -3.34
N TYR A 200 8.03 -1.94 -4.65
CA TYR A 200 6.79 -2.50 -5.19
C TYR A 200 6.59 -3.95 -4.77
N TYR A 201 7.59 -4.83 -4.98
CA TYR A 201 7.45 -6.24 -4.66
C TYR A 201 7.37 -6.50 -3.15
N VAL A 202 8.09 -5.72 -2.32
CA VAL A 202 7.94 -5.77 -0.87
C VAL A 202 6.49 -5.46 -0.47
N LEU A 203 5.95 -4.34 -0.95
CA LEU A 203 4.59 -3.91 -0.60
C LEU A 203 3.50 -4.78 -1.22
N ARG A 204 3.78 -5.41 -2.37
CA ARG A 204 2.86 -6.35 -3.02
C ARG A 204 2.55 -7.55 -2.12
N ASN A 205 3.49 -8.00 -1.30
CA ASN A 205 3.28 -9.07 -0.32
C ASN A 205 2.23 -8.72 0.76
N TYR A 206 1.92 -7.44 0.93
CA TYR A 206 0.93 -6.93 1.87
C TYR A 206 -0.36 -6.46 1.19
N SER A 207 -0.47 -6.64 -0.13
CA SER A 207 -1.65 -6.25 -0.91
C SER A 207 -2.46 -7.47 -1.32
N ASN A 208 -3.76 -7.29 -1.57
CA ASN A 208 -4.67 -8.39 -1.92
C ASN A 208 -4.62 -9.57 -0.92
N VAL A 209 -4.48 -9.23 0.35
CA VAL A 209 -4.42 -10.19 1.47
C VAL A 209 -5.73 -10.99 1.59
N ASP A 210 -5.63 -12.14 2.24
CA ASP A 210 -6.78 -13.02 2.50
C ASP A 210 -7.90 -12.27 3.23
N GLU A 211 -9.15 -12.70 2.98
CA GLU A 211 -10.34 -12.04 3.51
C GLU A 211 -10.32 -11.92 5.05
N SER A 212 -9.72 -12.89 5.75
CA SER A 212 -9.59 -12.85 7.22
C SER A 212 -8.77 -11.66 7.73
N VAL A 213 -7.76 -11.21 6.97
CA VAL A 213 -6.96 -10.03 7.35
C VAL A 213 -7.79 -8.76 7.16
N LYS A 214 -8.60 -8.70 6.10
CA LYS A 214 -9.53 -7.60 5.85
C LYS A 214 -10.61 -7.54 6.93
N GLU A 215 -11.19 -8.68 7.29
CA GLU A 215 -12.19 -8.81 8.36
C GLU A 215 -11.62 -8.35 9.71
N ALA A 216 -10.43 -8.82 10.09
CA ALA A 216 -9.75 -8.38 11.31
C ALA A 216 -9.45 -6.87 11.31
N HIS A 217 -9.14 -6.30 10.15
CA HIS A 217 -8.96 -4.86 10.01
C HIS A 217 -10.27 -4.09 10.24
N VAL A 218 -11.37 -4.51 9.59
CA VAL A 218 -12.70 -3.91 9.73
C VAL A 218 -13.20 -4.00 11.18
N GLU A 219 -13.01 -5.14 11.85
CA GLU A 219 -13.35 -5.31 13.26
C GLU A 219 -12.59 -4.33 14.15
N ASN A 220 -11.29 -4.17 13.91
CA ASN A 220 -10.44 -3.21 14.62
C ASN A 220 -10.92 -1.76 14.45
N ILE A 221 -11.30 -1.35 13.24
CA ILE A 221 -11.88 -0.03 12.97
C ILE A 221 -13.19 0.17 13.74
N ASN A 222 -14.08 -0.83 13.72
CA ASN A 222 -15.39 -0.74 14.37
C ASN A 222 -15.25 -0.67 15.89
N ASN A 223 -14.34 -1.46 16.47
CA ASN A 223 -14.01 -1.40 17.89
C ASN A 223 -13.47 -0.02 18.29
N TYR A 224 -12.63 0.61 17.46
CA TYR A 224 -12.16 1.97 17.71
C TYR A 224 -13.29 3.01 17.65
N LYS A 225 -14.18 2.92 16.65
CA LYS A 225 -15.35 3.81 16.51
C LYS A 225 -16.33 3.67 17.68
N ASN A 226 -16.51 2.47 18.23
CA ASN A 226 -17.43 2.21 19.34
C ASN A 226 -16.89 2.70 20.69
N ARG A 227 -15.57 2.59 20.94
CA ARG A 227 -14.94 3.17 22.15
C ARG A 227 -15.12 4.70 22.25
N GLY A 228 -15.25 5.38 21.12
CA GLY A 228 -15.54 6.82 21.07
C GLY A 228 -17.00 7.21 21.31
N LYS A 229 -17.94 6.25 21.35
CA LYS A 229 -19.37 6.50 21.58
C LYS A 229 -19.83 6.23 23.02
N SER A 230 -19.08 5.46 23.81
CA SER A 230 -19.41 5.14 25.20
C SER A 230 -19.07 6.23 26.22
N SER A 231 -18.60 7.41 25.80
CA SER A 231 -18.25 8.54 26.69
C SER A 231 -19.32 9.65 26.75
N THR A 232 -20.49 9.47 26.14
CA THR A 232 -21.64 10.39 26.30
C THR A 232 -22.83 9.66 26.90
N ASN A 233 -22.78 9.45 28.23
CA ASN A 233 -23.92 9.53 29.15
C ASN A 233 -23.52 9.12 30.58
N LYS A 234 -22.91 10.06 31.31
CA LYS A 234 -23.26 10.32 32.72
C LYS A 234 -22.69 11.68 33.12
N SER A 235 -23.60 12.64 33.26
CA SER A 235 -23.36 13.88 33.97
C SER A 235 -23.27 13.60 35.47
N THR A 236 -22.20 14.04 36.11
CA THR A 236 -22.30 14.71 37.42
C THR A 236 -21.05 15.58 37.58
N TYR A 237 -21.29 16.88 37.70
CA TYR A 237 -20.27 17.87 38.05
C TYR A 237 -19.71 17.54 39.44
N ASN A 238 -18.39 17.57 39.57
CA ASN A 238 -17.71 18.18 40.71
C ASN A 238 -16.35 18.70 40.24
N LYS A 239 -16.11 19.98 40.49
CA LYS A 239 -14.80 20.63 40.38
C LYS A 239 -14.00 20.28 41.64
N GLN A 240 -12.75 19.86 41.48
CA GLN A 240 -11.64 20.32 42.31
C GLN A 240 -10.31 19.95 41.67
N ASP A 241 -9.36 20.86 41.85
CA ASP A 241 -8.00 20.90 41.33
C ASP A 241 -7.16 19.67 41.73
N ASP A 242 -6.24 19.24 40.88
CA ASP A 242 -4.80 19.40 41.15
C ASP A 242 -3.92 18.76 40.06
N ASN A 243 -2.75 19.39 39.92
CA ASN A 243 -1.71 19.17 38.93
C ASN A 243 -1.08 17.77 38.96
N GLU A 244 -0.50 17.37 37.83
CA GLU A 244 0.95 17.12 37.68
C GLU A 244 1.29 15.91 36.78
N SER A 245 2.34 16.10 35.98
CA SER A 245 3.12 15.13 35.17
C SER A 245 2.61 14.74 33.76
N ASN A 246 2.77 15.71 32.85
CA ASN A 246 3.23 15.44 31.48
C ASN A 246 4.72 15.08 31.51
N LYS A 247 5.10 13.94 30.93
CA LYS A 247 6.35 13.77 30.18
C LYS A 247 6.26 12.48 29.36
N ALA A 248 6.11 12.63 28.04
CA ALA A 248 6.38 11.56 27.10
C ALA A 248 7.78 11.81 26.54
N ASP A 249 8.70 10.93 26.94
CA ASP A 249 10.10 10.96 26.55
C ASP A 249 10.25 10.72 25.03
N TYR A 250 10.88 11.67 24.36
CA TYR A 250 11.46 11.49 23.03
C TYR A 250 12.84 10.84 23.21
N VAL A 251 13.03 9.64 22.69
CA VAL A 251 14.36 9.01 22.58
C VAL A 251 14.76 9.02 21.10
N GLU A 252 15.78 9.82 20.82
CA GLU A 252 16.49 9.92 19.56
C GLU A 252 17.39 8.68 19.39
N TYR A 253 17.31 7.99 18.25
CA TYR A 253 18.15 6.82 17.97
C TYR A 253 18.97 7.04 16.69
N ASN A 254 20.28 7.17 16.88
CA ASN A 254 21.29 7.26 15.83
C ASN A 254 21.65 5.86 15.31
N PHE A 255 21.71 5.67 13.98
CA PHE A 255 22.32 4.48 13.40
C PHE A 255 23.49 4.85 12.47
N LYS A 256 24.66 4.25 12.73
CA LYS A 256 25.88 4.36 11.93
C LYS A 256 25.76 3.51 10.67
N THR A 257 25.96 4.12 9.51
CA THR A 257 26.13 3.43 8.22
C THR A 257 27.61 3.13 7.96
N THR A 258 27.89 1.89 7.56
CA THR A 258 29.10 1.53 6.81
C THR A 258 28.69 0.56 5.72
N TYR A 259 28.72 1.00 4.46
CA TYR A 259 28.76 0.12 3.30
C TYR A 259 29.78 0.68 2.31
N THR A 260 30.72 -0.19 1.95
CA THR A 260 31.84 0.03 1.04
C THR A 260 31.43 -0.16 -0.42
N ASP A 261 31.90 0.75 -1.27
CA ASP A 261 31.83 0.70 -2.72
C ASP A 261 32.41 -0.59 -3.31
N PHE A 262 31.73 -1.14 -4.32
CA PHE A 262 32.40 -1.76 -5.47
C PHE A 262 31.57 -1.48 -6.73
N SER A 263 32.15 -0.65 -7.59
CA SER A 263 31.78 -0.50 -9.00
C SER A 263 32.56 -1.50 -9.84
N ASN A 264 31.92 -2.09 -10.86
CA ASN A 264 32.40 -2.08 -12.25
C ASN A 264 31.39 -2.74 -13.21
N ASN A 265 31.29 -2.11 -14.38
CA ASN A 265 30.35 -2.33 -15.48
C ASN A 265 30.64 -3.59 -16.32
N ASP A 266 29.60 -4.17 -16.93
CA ASP A 266 29.60 -4.71 -18.31
C ASP A 266 28.15 -4.98 -18.81
N ASP A 267 27.59 -4.02 -19.55
CA ASP A 267 26.17 -3.88 -19.95
C ASP A 267 25.59 -4.93 -20.92
N ASN A 268 26.36 -5.95 -21.32
CA ASN A 268 25.89 -6.98 -22.25
C ASN A 268 25.69 -8.36 -21.59
N HIS A 269 26.05 -8.54 -20.32
CA HIS A 269 25.84 -9.79 -19.59
C HIS A 269 24.56 -9.77 -18.75
N GLU A 270 24.11 -8.59 -18.30
CA GLU A 270 22.93 -8.40 -17.44
C GLU A 270 21.62 -8.83 -18.12
N ASN A 271 21.44 -8.52 -19.40
CA ASN A 271 20.20 -8.84 -20.12
C ASN A 271 19.95 -10.36 -20.31
N THR A 272 21.01 -11.17 -20.30
CA THR A 272 20.90 -12.64 -20.37
C THR A 272 20.68 -13.24 -18.98
N ILE A 273 21.39 -12.72 -17.97
CA ILE A 273 21.26 -13.14 -16.56
C ILE A 273 19.86 -12.84 -16.03
N GLU A 274 19.30 -11.66 -16.31
CA GLU A 274 17.95 -11.28 -15.87
C GLU A 274 16.87 -12.18 -16.48
N LYS A 275 17.00 -12.51 -17.77
CA LYS A 275 16.07 -13.44 -18.44
C LYS A 275 16.17 -14.85 -17.88
N GLU A 276 17.38 -15.36 -17.65
CA GLU A 276 17.59 -16.68 -17.04
C GLU A 276 17.05 -16.73 -15.62
N GLN A 277 17.27 -15.67 -14.83
CA GLN A 277 16.80 -15.56 -13.46
C GLN A 277 15.26 -15.44 -13.39
N GLN A 278 14.64 -14.77 -14.35
CA GLN A 278 13.19 -14.67 -14.47
C GLN A 278 12.55 -16.00 -14.89
N VAL A 279 13.11 -16.69 -15.89
CA VAL A 279 12.65 -18.03 -16.32
C VAL A 279 12.81 -19.06 -15.20
N PHE A 280 13.95 -19.02 -14.50
CA PHE A 280 14.20 -19.86 -13.33
C PHE A 280 13.15 -19.63 -12.23
N SER A 281 12.88 -18.36 -11.89
CA SER A 281 11.94 -18.03 -10.81
C SER A 281 10.52 -18.50 -11.11
N ALA A 282 10.10 -18.43 -12.38
CA ALA A 282 8.81 -18.94 -12.84
C ALA A 282 8.74 -20.47 -12.75
N SER A 283 9.81 -21.17 -13.15
CA SER A 283 9.90 -22.64 -13.06
C SER A 283 9.83 -23.13 -11.61
N LEU A 284 10.56 -22.48 -10.71
CA LEU A 284 10.56 -22.82 -9.29
C LEU A 284 9.19 -22.56 -8.64
N GLU A 285 8.53 -21.46 -9.00
CA GLU A 285 7.18 -21.15 -8.50
C GLU A 285 6.15 -22.22 -8.91
N GLU A 286 6.21 -22.71 -10.15
CA GLU A 286 5.32 -23.77 -10.63
C GLU A 286 5.51 -25.09 -9.87
N GLU A 287 6.76 -25.52 -9.66
CA GLU A 287 7.06 -26.74 -8.92
C GLU A 287 6.66 -26.64 -7.44
N LEU A 288 6.88 -25.49 -6.79
CA LEU A 288 6.42 -25.25 -5.42
C LEU A 288 4.89 -25.25 -5.31
N LYS A 289 4.17 -24.67 -6.28
CA LYS A 289 2.70 -24.72 -6.33
C LYS A 289 2.18 -26.15 -6.47
N LYS A 290 2.80 -26.94 -7.35
CA LYS A 290 2.45 -28.33 -7.62
C LYS A 290 2.70 -29.20 -6.39
N TYR A 291 3.87 -29.08 -5.77
CA TYR A 291 4.19 -29.78 -4.52
C TYR A 291 3.19 -29.43 -3.42
N ARG A 292 2.93 -28.13 -3.20
CA ARG A 292 1.99 -27.66 -2.17
C ARG A 292 0.60 -28.26 -2.35
N LEU A 293 0.09 -28.29 -3.57
CA LEU A 293 -1.23 -28.86 -3.88
C LEU A 293 -1.28 -30.39 -3.69
N ASN A 294 -0.23 -31.09 -4.11
CA ASN A 294 -0.18 -32.55 -3.97
C ASN A 294 -0.05 -32.97 -2.51
N LYS A 295 0.84 -32.31 -1.76
CA LYS A 295 1.07 -32.60 -0.34
C LYS A 295 -0.15 -32.26 0.51
N SER A 296 -0.90 -31.22 0.15
CA SER A 296 -2.15 -30.89 0.84
C SER A 296 -3.24 -31.93 0.61
N LYS A 297 -3.35 -32.47 -0.62
CA LYS A 297 -4.28 -33.57 -0.94
C LYS A 297 -3.90 -34.86 -0.21
N GLU A 298 -2.61 -35.20 -0.19
CA GLU A 298 -2.08 -36.36 0.54
C GLU A 298 -2.42 -36.32 2.03
N LEU A 299 -2.28 -35.15 2.64
CA LEU A 299 -2.46 -34.96 4.08
C LEU A 299 -3.88 -34.56 4.50
N GLY A 300 -4.81 -34.38 3.54
CA GLY A 300 -6.17 -33.95 3.83
C GLY A 300 -6.28 -32.56 4.44
N ILE A 301 -5.28 -31.69 4.21
CA ILE A 301 -5.23 -30.32 4.74
C ILE A 301 -5.25 -29.29 3.62
N LYS A 302 -5.47 -28.02 3.95
CA LYS A 302 -5.52 -26.96 2.94
C LYS A 302 -4.10 -26.60 2.45
N PRO A 303 -3.88 -26.27 1.16
CA PRO A 303 -2.55 -25.98 0.59
C PRO A 303 -1.70 -24.99 1.39
N TYR A 304 -2.32 -23.91 1.88
CA TYR A 304 -1.61 -22.88 2.65
C TYR A 304 -1.08 -23.37 4.01
N MET A 305 -1.58 -24.50 4.52
CA MET A 305 -1.09 -25.11 5.77
C MET A 305 0.26 -25.81 5.57
N ILE A 306 0.62 -26.18 4.33
CA ILE A 306 1.97 -26.65 3.99
C ILE A 306 2.91 -25.45 4.01
N PHE A 307 2.62 -24.45 3.16
CA PHE A 307 3.19 -23.12 3.24
C PHE A 307 2.33 -22.06 2.52
N SER A 308 2.31 -20.84 3.05
CA SER A 308 1.57 -19.70 2.49
C SER A 308 2.19 -19.17 1.18
N ASN A 309 1.49 -18.28 0.49
CA ASN A 309 2.07 -17.61 -0.69
C ASN A 309 3.28 -16.74 -0.32
N LYS A 310 3.25 -16.11 0.86
CA LYS A 310 4.40 -15.37 1.39
C LYS A 310 5.61 -16.29 1.57
N GLU A 311 5.41 -17.42 2.24
CA GLU A 311 6.45 -18.43 2.48
C GLU A 311 6.99 -19.01 1.15
N MET A 312 6.14 -19.21 0.14
CA MET A 312 6.55 -19.62 -1.21
C MET A 312 7.44 -18.56 -1.88
N ASN A 313 7.05 -17.29 -1.83
CA ASN A 313 7.85 -16.19 -2.38
C ASN A 313 9.19 -16.07 -1.65
N ASP A 314 9.20 -16.23 -0.33
CA ASP A 314 10.43 -16.22 0.46
C ASP A 314 11.35 -17.39 0.07
N ILE A 315 10.82 -18.59 -0.21
CA ILE A 315 11.61 -19.72 -0.75
C ILE A 315 12.22 -19.37 -2.11
N ILE A 316 11.44 -18.78 -3.02
CA ILE A 316 11.90 -18.41 -4.38
C ILE A 316 13.00 -17.34 -4.30
N LEU A 317 12.87 -16.40 -3.37
CA LEU A 317 13.81 -15.31 -3.18
C LEU A 317 15.10 -15.78 -2.49
N ILE A 318 14.97 -16.49 -1.37
CA ILE A 318 16.11 -16.90 -0.52
C ILE A 318 16.83 -18.12 -1.11
N LYS A 319 16.11 -18.95 -1.89
CA LYS A 319 16.60 -20.20 -2.49
C LYS A 319 17.34 -21.07 -1.46
N PRO A 320 16.69 -21.49 -0.36
CA PRO A 320 17.35 -22.23 0.70
C PRO A 320 17.86 -23.59 0.19
N MET A 321 19.18 -23.79 0.26
CA MET A 321 19.86 -25.01 -0.18
C MET A 321 19.98 -26.09 0.89
N ASP A 322 19.57 -25.78 2.11
CA ASP A 322 19.54 -26.71 3.23
C ASP A 322 18.39 -26.37 4.19
N ILE A 323 18.10 -27.30 5.10
CA ILE A 323 17.01 -27.17 6.07
C ILE A 323 17.26 -25.98 7.02
N ASN A 324 18.52 -25.71 7.39
CA ASN A 324 18.85 -24.62 8.29
C ASN A 324 18.55 -23.25 7.66
N ALA A 325 18.83 -23.09 6.37
CA ALA A 325 18.48 -21.90 5.59
C ALA A 325 16.96 -21.76 5.46
N LEU A 326 16.25 -22.86 5.23
CA LEU A 326 14.79 -22.86 5.16
C LEU A 326 14.15 -22.45 6.50
N CYS A 327 14.66 -22.91 7.64
CA CYS A 327 14.11 -22.56 8.95
C CYS A 327 14.33 -21.11 9.37
N LYS A 328 15.24 -20.38 8.70
CA LYS A 328 15.39 -18.94 8.88
C LYS A 328 14.28 -18.14 8.20
N ILE A 329 13.50 -18.77 7.31
CA ILE A 329 12.36 -18.13 6.65
C ILE A 329 11.21 -17.98 7.65
N ASN A 330 10.73 -16.75 7.80
CA ASN A 330 9.63 -16.45 8.71
C ASN A 330 8.37 -17.24 8.31
N GLY A 331 7.94 -18.14 9.20
CA GLY A 331 6.82 -19.06 8.99
C GLY A 331 7.24 -20.53 8.85
N PHE A 332 8.51 -20.82 8.63
CA PHE A 332 9.12 -22.16 8.68
C PHE A 332 9.74 -22.45 10.06
N GLY A 333 8.88 -22.67 11.06
CA GLY A 333 9.33 -23.19 12.35
C GLY A 333 9.71 -24.68 12.29
N ASP A 334 10.27 -25.21 13.38
CA ASP A 334 10.81 -26.58 13.49
C ASP A 334 9.86 -27.66 12.96
N VAL A 335 8.56 -27.51 13.23
CA VAL A 335 7.52 -28.46 12.78
C VAL A 335 7.41 -28.50 11.25
N LYS A 336 7.38 -27.34 10.58
CA LYS A 336 7.30 -27.29 9.11
C LYS A 336 8.61 -27.70 8.45
N CYS A 337 9.74 -27.28 9.03
CA CYS A 337 11.05 -27.71 8.56
C CYS A 337 11.20 -29.23 8.60
N SER A 338 10.82 -29.85 9.72
CA SER A 338 10.90 -31.31 9.87
C SER A 338 9.95 -32.05 8.93
N LYS A 339 8.76 -31.48 8.66
CA LYS A 339 7.71 -32.16 7.90
C LYS A 339 7.79 -31.97 6.39
N TYR A 340 8.31 -30.82 5.94
CA TYR A 340 8.28 -30.41 4.52
C TYR A 340 9.65 -29.99 3.99
N GLY A 341 10.65 -29.84 4.87
CA GLY A 341 11.91 -29.18 4.51
C GLY A 341 12.75 -29.93 3.49
N GLU A 342 12.87 -31.26 3.62
CA GLU A 342 13.63 -32.07 2.67
C GLU A 342 13.06 -31.99 1.24
N ASP A 343 11.74 -32.04 1.11
CA ASP A 343 11.06 -31.96 -0.19
C ASP A 343 11.23 -30.56 -0.81
N ILE A 344 11.09 -29.50 0.00
CA ILE A 344 11.24 -28.11 -0.46
C ILE A 344 12.68 -27.82 -0.89
N VAL A 345 13.67 -28.21 -0.09
CA VAL A 345 15.09 -28.05 -0.43
C VAL A 345 15.44 -28.83 -1.70
N ARG A 346 14.88 -30.03 -1.88
CA ARG A 346 15.05 -30.82 -3.10
C ARG A 346 14.45 -30.15 -4.34
N ILE A 347 13.27 -29.54 -4.22
CA ILE A 347 12.64 -28.78 -5.31
C ILE A 347 13.49 -27.57 -5.68
N VAL A 348 13.98 -26.83 -4.69
CA VAL A 348 14.87 -25.68 -4.90
C VAL A 348 16.16 -26.12 -5.59
N GLY A 349 16.81 -27.18 -5.08
CA GLY A 349 18.06 -27.70 -5.63
C GLY A 349 17.90 -28.43 -6.97
N GLY A 350 16.70 -28.86 -7.35
CA GLY A 350 16.42 -29.46 -8.65
C GLY A 350 16.06 -28.46 -9.75
N CYS A 351 15.76 -27.20 -9.38
CA CYS A 351 15.54 -26.11 -10.33
C CYS A 351 16.82 -25.33 -10.62
N LEU A 352 17.81 -25.37 -9.71
CA LEU A 352 19.15 -24.77 -9.81
C LEU A 352 20.09 -25.67 -10.61
#